data_AF-A5A1H7-F1
#
_entry.id   AF-A5A1H7-F1
#
_cell.length_a   1.000
_cell.length_b   1.000
_cell.length_c   1.000
_cell.angle_alpha   90.00
_cell.angle_beta   90.00
_cell.angle_gamma   90.00
#
_symmetry.space_group_name_H-M   'P 1'
#
loop_
_entity.id
_entity.type
_entity.pdbx_description
1 polymer ?
#
loop_
_entity_poly.entity_id
_entity_poly.type
_entity_poly.pdbx_seq_one_letter_code
_entity_poly.pdbx_strand_id
1 'polypeptide(L)'
;MMSLQACQVVLLLVCVTATVHGAIHEIKQNGNRYKIEKVTDSSLKQALASLRQSAWNVKELDLSGNPLSQISAADLAPFTKLELLNLSSNVLYETLDLESLSTLRTLDLNNNYVQELLVGPSIETLHAANNNISRVSCLRGQGKKNIYLANNKITMLRDLDEGCRSRVQYLDLKLNEIDTVNFAELAASSDTLEHLNLQYNFIYDIKGQVVFAKLKTLDLSSNKLAFMGLEFQSAAGVTWISLRNNKLVLIEKALRFSQNLEHFDLRGNGFHCGTLRDFFSKNQRVQTVAKQTVKKLTGQNEEECTVPTLGHYGAYCCEDLPAPFADRLIALKRKEHALLSGQGSETERLECERENQARQREIDALKEQYRTVIDQVTLRKQAKITLEQKKKALDEQVSNGRRAHAELDGTLKQAVGQIELPHATEEQSPLQLLRAIVKRYEEMYVEQQSAQNNAIRDWDMYQHKETQLAEENARLKKLNGEADLAVASANATLQELLVREQNLAS
;
A
#
# COMPACT_ATOMS: atom_id res chain seq x y z
N MET A 1 -81.21 0.91 -31.32
CA MET A 1 -80.72 -0.23 -30.52
C MET A 1 -79.81 -1.04 -31.43
N MET A 2 -78.50 -1.21 -31.28
CA MET A 2 -77.54 -0.96 -30.20
C MET A 2 -76.26 -0.41 -30.84
N SER A 3 -75.63 0.56 -30.18
CA SER A 3 -74.27 1.03 -30.47
C SER A 3 -73.24 0.06 -29.89
N LEU A 4 -72.36 -0.49 -30.71
CA LEU A 4 -71.13 -1.13 -30.24
C LEU A 4 -70.06 -0.05 -30.04
N GLN A 5 -69.77 0.27 -28.79
CA GLN A 5 -68.60 1.04 -28.39
C GLN A 5 -67.36 0.15 -28.47
N ALA A 6 -66.44 0.47 -29.38
CA ALA A 6 -65.06 0.03 -29.32
C ALA A 6 -64.36 0.84 -28.21
N CYS A 7 -63.95 0.15 -27.14
CA CYS A 7 -63.17 0.72 -26.05
C CYS A 7 -61.70 0.80 -26.49
N GLN A 8 -61.33 1.92 -27.11
CA GLN A 8 -59.94 2.21 -27.46
C GLN A 8 -59.24 2.77 -26.22
N VAL A 9 -58.41 1.94 -25.57
CA VAL A 9 -57.52 2.39 -24.50
C VAL A 9 -56.45 3.27 -25.13
N VAL A 10 -56.65 4.58 -25.05
CA VAL A 10 -55.65 5.58 -25.42
C VAL A 10 -54.57 5.55 -24.33
N LEU A 11 -53.46 4.87 -24.63
CA LEU A 11 -52.21 5.00 -23.87
C LEU A 11 -51.69 6.43 -24.12
N LEU A 12 -51.98 7.34 -23.20
CA LEU A 12 -51.44 8.70 -23.21
C LEU A 12 -49.94 8.64 -22.90
N LEU A 13 -49.14 8.43 -23.94
CA LEU A 13 -47.74 8.86 -23.98
C LEU A 13 -47.77 10.39 -23.93
N VAL A 14 -47.74 10.95 -22.72
CA VAL A 14 -47.47 12.38 -22.54
C VAL A 14 -45.99 12.59 -22.81
N CYS A 15 -45.63 12.64 -24.09
CA CYS A 15 -44.44 13.35 -24.53
C CYS A 15 -44.71 14.83 -24.25
N VAL A 16 -44.31 15.32 -23.08
CA VAL A 16 -44.09 16.76 -22.91
C VAL A 16 -42.86 17.11 -23.73
N THR A 17 -43.01 17.22 -25.04
CA THR A 17 -42.04 17.93 -25.88
C THR A 17 -42.27 19.41 -25.62
N ALA A 18 -41.75 19.90 -24.49
CA ALA A 18 -41.48 21.32 -24.34
C ALA A 18 -40.32 21.65 -25.29
N THR A 19 -40.62 21.80 -26.57
CA THR A 19 -39.72 22.42 -27.54
C THR A 19 -39.67 23.92 -27.26
N VAL A 20 -39.06 24.28 -26.14
CA VAL A 20 -38.45 25.60 -26.00
C VAL A 20 -37.25 25.56 -26.93
N HIS A 21 -37.30 26.31 -28.03
CA HIS A 21 -36.15 26.55 -28.90
C HIS A 21 -34.99 27.07 -28.02
N GLY A 22 -34.04 26.19 -27.69
CA GLY A 22 -32.90 26.49 -26.80
C GLY A 22 -32.62 25.50 -25.65
N ALA A 23 -33.37 24.40 -25.48
CA ALA A 23 -33.06 23.43 -24.43
C ALA A 23 -31.81 22.57 -24.77
N ILE A 24 -30.71 22.80 -24.02
CA ILE A 24 -29.39 22.17 -24.19
C ILE A 24 -29.38 20.69 -23.72
N HIS A 25 -30.42 20.23 -23.00
CA HIS A 25 -30.52 18.91 -22.36
C HIS A 25 -31.88 18.25 -22.62
N GLU A 26 -31.94 16.92 -22.50
CA GLU A 26 -33.13 16.11 -22.75
C GLU A 26 -33.53 15.35 -21.47
N ILE A 27 -34.78 15.51 -21.02
CA ILE A 27 -35.29 14.85 -19.82
C ILE A 27 -36.31 13.80 -20.26
N LYS A 28 -36.02 12.52 -19.97
CA LYS A 28 -36.90 11.39 -20.22
C LYS A 28 -37.51 10.94 -18.91
N GLN A 29 -38.83 10.76 -18.88
CA GLN A 29 -39.55 10.28 -17.70
C GLN A 29 -40.21 8.93 -18.00
N ASN A 30 -40.09 8.00 -17.06
CA ASN A 30 -40.84 6.75 -17.04
C ASN A 30 -41.38 6.51 -15.63
N GLY A 31 -42.65 6.86 -15.39
CA GLY A 31 -43.26 6.83 -14.06
C GLY A 31 -42.58 7.80 -13.10
N ASN A 32 -41.90 7.27 -12.08
CA ASN A 32 -41.13 8.00 -11.07
C ASN A 32 -39.61 7.98 -11.32
N ARG A 33 -39.18 7.49 -12.49
CA ARG A 33 -37.80 7.42 -12.95
C ARG A 33 -37.54 8.51 -13.98
N TYR A 34 -36.49 9.28 -13.75
CA TYR A 34 -36.09 10.38 -14.62
C TYR A 34 -34.67 10.13 -15.12
N LYS A 35 -34.44 10.34 -16.41
CA LYS A 35 -33.12 10.30 -17.02
C LYS A 35 -32.84 11.63 -17.71
N ILE A 36 -31.69 12.23 -17.44
CA ILE A 36 -31.24 13.46 -18.11
C ILE A 36 -30.05 13.13 -19.01
N GLU A 37 -30.20 13.41 -20.29
CA GLU A 37 -29.17 13.21 -21.31
C GLU A 37 -28.71 14.55 -21.89
N LYS A 38 -27.49 14.57 -22.44
CA LYS A 38 -26.87 15.73 -23.10
C LYS A 38 -26.66 16.94 -22.17
N VAL A 39 -26.64 16.71 -20.86
CA VAL A 39 -26.45 17.77 -19.86
C VAL A 39 -24.96 18.01 -19.59
N THR A 40 -24.59 19.25 -19.26
CA THR A 40 -23.22 19.67 -18.91
C THR A 40 -23.23 20.34 -17.54
N ASP A 41 -22.07 20.56 -16.93
CA ASP A 41 -21.96 21.28 -15.65
C ASP A 41 -22.71 22.62 -15.67
N SER A 42 -22.59 23.38 -16.77
CA SER A 42 -23.25 24.67 -16.96
C SER A 42 -24.78 24.60 -17.10
N SER A 43 -25.34 23.46 -17.49
CA SER A 43 -26.78 23.30 -17.74
C SER A 43 -27.48 22.41 -16.71
N LEU A 44 -26.74 21.67 -15.87
CA LEU A 44 -27.29 20.74 -14.88
C LEU A 44 -28.23 21.44 -13.90
N LYS A 45 -27.82 22.58 -13.34
CA LYS A 45 -28.64 23.32 -12.38
C LYS A 45 -29.99 23.74 -12.97
N GLN A 46 -30.01 24.14 -14.24
CA GLN A 46 -31.23 24.48 -14.95
C GLN A 46 -32.11 23.24 -15.20
N ALA A 47 -31.50 22.12 -15.57
CA ALA A 47 -32.20 20.85 -15.78
C ALA A 47 -32.84 20.33 -14.48
N LEU A 48 -32.13 20.41 -13.34
CA LEU A 48 -32.68 20.04 -12.04
C LEU A 48 -33.78 21.01 -11.58
N ALA A 49 -33.64 22.31 -11.87
CA ALA A 49 -34.65 23.30 -11.54
C ALA A 49 -35.99 23.04 -12.26
N SER A 50 -35.97 22.58 -13.52
CA SER A 50 -37.20 22.26 -14.27
C SER A 50 -37.95 21.07 -13.67
N LEU A 51 -37.24 20.13 -13.03
CA LEU A 51 -37.82 18.99 -12.33
C LEU A 51 -38.40 19.33 -10.94
N ARG A 52 -38.13 20.51 -10.38
CA ARG A 52 -38.60 20.87 -9.02
C ARG A 52 -40.11 20.81 -8.86
N GLN A 53 -40.87 21.14 -9.91
CA GLN A 53 -42.34 21.07 -9.88
C GLN A 53 -42.86 19.62 -9.73
N SER A 54 -42.07 18.64 -10.17
CA SER A 54 -42.36 17.21 -10.05
C SER A 54 -41.48 16.51 -9.00
N ALA A 55 -40.82 17.26 -8.11
CA ALA A 55 -39.84 16.72 -7.16
C ALA A 55 -40.42 15.63 -6.25
N TRP A 56 -41.72 15.72 -5.93
CA TRP A 56 -42.46 14.73 -5.14
C TRP A 56 -42.52 13.34 -5.80
N ASN A 57 -42.32 13.27 -7.13
CA ASN A 57 -42.38 12.05 -7.93
C ASN A 57 -41.00 11.53 -8.36
N VAL A 58 -39.92 12.27 -8.09
CA VAL A 58 -38.55 11.84 -8.47
C VAL A 58 -38.06 10.81 -7.46
N LYS A 59 -38.14 9.53 -7.84
CA LYS A 59 -37.66 8.40 -7.03
C LYS A 59 -36.30 7.89 -7.49
N GLU A 60 -36.10 7.84 -8.80
CA GLU A 60 -34.84 7.46 -9.42
C GLU A 60 -34.41 8.57 -10.38
N LEU A 61 -33.15 9.01 -10.27
CA LEU A 61 -32.56 10.00 -11.16
C LEU A 61 -31.30 9.43 -11.81
N ASP A 62 -31.32 9.34 -13.13
CA ASP A 62 -30.22 8.85 -13.96
C ASP A 62 -29.58 10.02 -14.72
N LEU A 63 -28.32 10.29 -14.38
CA LEU A 63 -27.43 11.28 -15.01
C LEU A 63 -26.23 10.58 -15.67
N SER A 64 -26.29 9.27 -15.86
CA SER A 64 -25.17 8.48 -16.41
C SER A 64 -24.78 8.90 -17.83
N GLY A 65 -23.50 8.73 -18.16
CA GLY A 65 -23.02 8.94 -19.52
C GLY A 65 -23.02 10.40 -19.99
N ASN A 66 -22.93 11.37 -19.08
CA ASN A 66 -22.83 12.79 -19.39
C ASN A 66 -21.39 13.32 -19.14
N PRO A 67 -21.02 14.51 -19.63
CA PRO A 67 -19.75 15.15 -19.31
C PRO A 67 -19.82 15.95 -17.98
N LEU A 68 -20.46 15.42 -16.94
CA LEU A 68 -20.53 16.10 -15.65
C LEU A 68 -19.21 15.90 -14.90
N SER A 69 -18.68 16.98 -14.35
CA SER A 69 -17.43 16.98 -13.61
C SER A 69 -17.62 17.29 -12.12
N GLN A 70 -18.77 17.86 -11.75
CA GLN A 70 -19.16 18.11 -10.36
C GLN A 70 -20.67 17.90 -10.17
N ILE A 71 -21.06 17.53 -8.95
CA ILE A 71 -22.47 17.45 -8.52
C ILE A 71 -22.61 18.23 -7.20
N SER A 72 -23.66 19.04 -7.12
CA SER A 72 -24.03 19.76 -5.90
C SER A 72 -25.17 19.03 -5.19
N ALA A 73 -24.94 18.54 -3.98
CA ALA A 73 -26.01 17.95 -3.17
C ALA A 73 -27.14 18.95 -2.87
N ALA A 74 -26.83 20.24 -2.75
CA ALA A 74 -27.82 21.29 -2.53
C ALA A 74 -28.80 21.43 -3.70
N ASP A 75 -28.36 21.16 -4.93
CA ASP A 75 -29.24 21.18 -6.11
C ASP A 75 -30.16 19.95 -6.17
N LEU A 76 -29.76 18.85 -5.50
CA LEU A 76 -30.54 17.60 -5.39
C LEU A 76 -31.42 17.51 -4.13
N ALA A 77 -31.16 18.34 -3.11
CA ALA A 77 -31.90 18.36 -1.85
C ALA A 77 -33.44 18.50 -1.98
N PRO A 78 -34.01 19.21 -2.98
CA PRO A 78 -35.46 19.27 -3.17
C PRO A 78 -36.12 17.91 -3.47
N PHE A 79 -35.37 16.93 -3.99
CA PHE A 79 -35.88 15.61 -4.35
C PHE A 79 -35.94 14.70 -3.11
N THR A 80 -36.80 15.04 -2.15
CA THR A 80 -36.93 14.35 -0.84
C THR A 80 -37.47 12.91 -0.92
N LYS A 81 -37.74 12.39 -2.12
CA LYS A 81 -38.13 11.00 -2.40
C LYS A 81 -37.10 10.26 -3.24
N LEU A 82 -35.95 10.87 -3.53
CA LEU A 82 -34.88 10.26 -4.31
C LEU A 82 -34.28 9.09 -3.53
N GLU A 83 -34.43 7.88 -4.07
CA GLU A 83 -33.92 6.63 -3.51
C GLU A 83 -32.74 6.08 -4.34
N LEU A 84 -32.67 6.37 -5.65
CA LEU A 84 -31.58 5.93 -6.52
C LEU A 84 -31.03 7.11 -7.33
N LEU A 85 -29.71 7.29 -7.28
CA LEU A 85 -28.99 8.26 -8.10
C LEU A 85 -27.91 7.53 -8.91
N ASN A 86 -27.98 7.64 -10.24
CA ASN A 86 -26.98 7.08 -11.14
C ASN A 86 -26.17 8.21 -11.80
N LEU A 87 -24.89 8.25 -11.46
CA LEU A 87 -23.83 9.15 -11.95
C LEU A 87 -22.76 8.39 -12.74
N SER A 88 -22.99 7.12 -13.07
CA SER A 88 -22.00 6.28 -13.73
C SER A 88 -21.51 6.88 -15.05
N SER A 89 -20.24 6.67 -15.34
CA SER A 89 -19.59 7.07 -16.61
C SER A 89 -19.74 8.55 -16.92
N ASN A 90 -19.51 9.38 -15.90
CA ASN A 90 -19.27 10.81 -16.02
C ASN A 90 -17.76 11.09 -15.93
N VAL A 91 -17.36 12.34 -15.66
CA VAL A 91 -15.98 12.74 -15.43
C VAL A 91 -15.83 13.44 -14.08
N LEU A 92 -16.59 12.98 -13.07
CA LEU A 92 -16.55 13.51 -11.72
C LEU A 92 -15.15 13.31 -11.13
N TYR A 93 -14.59 14.33 -10.50
CA TYR A 93 -13.25 14.31 -9.91
C TYR A 93 -13.26 14.95 -8.51
N GLU A 94 -12.16 14.85 -7.78
CA GLU A 94 -12.03 15.37 -6.40
C GLU A 94 -13.09 14.75 -5.45
N THR A 95 -13.81 15.58 -4.70
CA THR A 95 -14.77 15.13 -3.67
C THR A 95 -16.18 15.09 -4.24
N LEU A 96 -16.86 13.96 -4.07
CA LEU A 96 -18.31 13.84 -4.26
C LEU A 96 -18.99 13.76 -2.89
N ASP A 97 -19.59 14.87 -2.48
CA ASP A 97 -20.34 14.96 -1.24
C ASP A 97 -21.84 14.88 -1.52
N LEU A 98 -22.46 13.78 -1.09
CA LEU A 98 -23.89 13.52 -1.11
C LEU A 98 -24.42 13.17 0.29
N GLU A 99 -23.71 13.59 1.34
CA GLU A 99 -24.01 13.26 2.73
C GLU A 99 -25.41 13.76 3.15
N SER A 100 -25.80 14.94 2.66
CA SER A 100 -27.09 15.58 2.94
C SER A 100 -28.30 14.86 2.30
N LEU A 101 -28.10 13.95 1.35
CA LEU A 101 -29.18 13.22 0.67
C LEU A 101 -29.67 12.05 1.53
N SER A 102 -30.40 12.39 2.59
CA SER A 102 -30.81 11.45 3.64
C SER A 102 -31.72 10.30 3.18
N THR A 103 -32.38 10.39 2.03
CA THR A 103 -33.26 9.33 1.49
C THR A 103 -32.58 8.43 0.47
N LEU A 104 -31.37 8.77 0.03
CA LEU A 104 -30.66 8.04 -1.01
C LEU A 104 -30.26 6.65 -0.49
N ARG A 105 -30.68 5.61 -1.21
CA ARG A 105 -30.42 4.19 -0.87
C ARG A 105 -29.41 3.54 -1.80
N THR A 106 -29.50 3.86 -3.10
CA THR A 106 -28.61 3.34 -4.13
C THR A 106 -27.89 4.48 -4.81
N LEU A 107 -26.56 4.44 -4.78
CA LEU A 107 -25.70 5.36 -5.51
C LEU A 107 -24.84 4.55 -6.47
N ASP A 108 -24.89 4.91 -7.75
CA ASP A 108 -23.95 4.39 -8.75
C ASP A 108 -23.11 5.54 -9.30
N LEU A 109 -21.79 5.48 -9.10
CA LEU A 109 -20.81 6.41 -9.64
C LEU A 109 -19.66 5.67 -10.33
N ASN A 110 -19.90 4.43 -10.77
CA ASN A 110 -18.90 3.63 -11.49
C ASN A 110 -18.29 4.43 -12.66
N ASN A 111 -17.00 4.23 -12.94
CA ASN A 111 -16.28 4.88 -14.05
C ASN A 111 -16.29 6.42 -13.94
N ASN A 112 -15.75 6.94 -12.85
CA ASN A 112 -15.47 8.36 -12.66
C ASN A 112 -14.01 8.52 -12.17
N TYR A 113 -13.64 9.69 -11.67
CA TYR A 113 -12.31 10.00 -11.13
C TYR A 113 -12.39 10.56 -9.69
N VAL A 114 -13.45 10.21 -8.95
CA VAL A 114 -13.68 10.66 -7.56
C VAL A 114 -12.54 10.17 -6.67
N GLN A 115 -12.07 11.04 -5.77
CA GLN A 115 -11.01 10.77 -4.79
C GLN A 115 -11.56 10.59 -3.37
N GLU A 116 -12.54 11.41 -3.00
CA GLU A 116 -13.21 11.32 -1.70
C GLU A 116 -14.72 11.25 -1.88
N LEU A 117 -15.38 10.38 -1.15
CA LEU A 117 -16.81 10.14 -1.27
C LEU A 117 -17.50 10.23 0.08
N LEU A 118 -18.54 11.06 0.19
CA LEU A 118 -19.36 11.18 1.39
C LEU A 118 -20.81 10.85 1.04
N VAL A 119 -21.43 9.97 1.83
CA VAL A 119 -22.81 9.51 1.57
C VAL A 119 -23.68 9.49 2.83
N GLY A 120 -24.98 9.68 2.61
CA GLY A 120 -25.99 9.77 3.66
C GLY A 120 -26.32 8.45 4.39
N PRO A 121 -27.14 8.52 5.44
CA PRO A 121 -27.38 7.41 6.37
C PRO A 121 -28.25 6.27 5.82
N SER A 122 -28.95 6.48 4.70
CA SER A 122 -29.87 5.51 4.11
C SER A 122 -29.23 4.62 3.04
N ILE A 123 -27.93 4.76 2.76
CA ILE A 123 -27.25 3.96 1.75
C ILE A 123 -27.30 2.48 2.10
N GLU A 124 -27.87 1.71 1.17
CA GLU A 124 -27.94 0.26 1.18
C GLU A 124 -27.00 -0.33 0.13
N THR A 125 -26.87 0.29 -1.03
CA THR A 125 -26.01 -0.17 -2.13
C THR A 125 -25.19 0.99 -2.70
N LEU A 126 -23.87 0.82 -2.69
CA LEU A 126 -22.91 1.80 -3.20
C LEU A 126 -22.05 1.17 -4.30
N HIS A 127 -22.28 1.57 -5.54
CA HIS A 127 -21.46 1.22 -6.68
C HIS A 127 -20.47 2.34 -6.99
N ALA A 128 -19.18 2.08 -6.77
CA ALA A 128 -18.12 3.07 -6.89
C ALA A 128 -16.85 2.46 -7.52
N ALA A 129 -17.00 1.46 -8.37
CA ALA A 129 -15.88 0.82 -9.07
C ALA A 129 -15.25 1.76 -10.11
N ASN A 130 -13.98 1.52 -10.47
CA ASN A 130 -13.25 2.30 -11.46
C ASN A 130 -13.27 3.81 -11.17
N ASN A 131 -12.77 4.18 -9.99
CA ASN A 131 -12.59 5.56 -9.56
C ASN A 131 -11.16 5.76 -9.01
N ASN A 132 -10.87 6.94 -8.46
CA ASN A 132 -9.60 7.23 -7.80
C ASN A 132 -9.78 7.31 -6.27
N ILE A 133 -10.78 6.60 -5.71
CA ILE A 133 -11.22 6.81 -4.33
C ILE A 133 -10.15 6.33 -3.36
N SER A 134 -9.74 7.23 -2.48
CA SER A 134 -8.83 6.95 -1.36
C SER A 134 -9.48 7.19 0.00
N ARG A 135 -10.69 7.80 0.07
CA ARG A 135 -11.48 7.95 1.30
C ARG A 135 -12.98 7.82 1.06
N VAL A 136 -13.67 7.15 1.98
CA VAL A 136 -15.14 7.04 1.97
C VAL A 136 -15.70 7.27 3.36
N SER A 137 -16.68 8.17 3.45
CA SER A 137 -17.42 8.47 4.67
C SER A 137 -18.90 8.13 4.49
N CYS A 138 -19.48 7.44 5.46
CA CYS A 138 -20.88 7.04 5.44
C CYS A 138 -21.52 7.44 6.75
N LEU A 139 -22.55 8.28 6.71
CA LEU A 139 -23.31 8.56 7.93
C LEU A 139 -23.88 7.27 8.52
N ARG A 140 -23.84 7.17 9.86
CA ARG A 140 -24.29 5.97 10.57
C ARG A 140 -25.78 5.69 10.28
N GLY A 141 -26.04 4.55 9.65
CA GLY A 141 -27.36 4.05 9.29
C GLY A 141 -27.74 2.75 10.01
N GLN A 142 -29.03 2.42 9.98
CA GLN A 142 -29.59 1.18 10.55
C GLN A 142 -29.53 -0.01 9.54
N GLY A 143 -29.50 0.30 8.25
CA GLY A 143 -29.51 -0.66 7.15
C GLY A 143 -28.19 -1.43 7.00
N LYS A 144 -28.25 -2.55 6.28
CA LYS A 144 -27.06 -3.24 5.80
C LYS A 144 -26.51 -2.53 4.56
N LYS A 145 -25.19 -2.62 4.33
CA LYS A 145 -24.53 -1.98 3.18
C LYS A 145 -23.87 -3.01 2.25
N ASN A 146 -24.06 -2.83 0.95
CA ASN A 146 -23.31 -3.49 -0.11
C ASN A 146 -22.41 -2.44 -0.76
N ILE A 147 -21.10 -2.58 -0.59
CA ILE A 147 -20.11 -1.60 -1.02
C ILE A 147 -19.21 -2.22 -2.09
N TYR A 148 -19.22 -1.63 -3.28
CA TYR A 148 -18.43 -2.05 -4.43
C TYR A 148 -17.42 -0.96 -4.77
N LEU A 149 -16.16 -1.16 -4.37
CA LEU A 149 -15.05 -0.22 -4.51
C LEU A 149 -13.90 -0.81 -5.34
N ALA A 150 -14.22 -1.74 -6.25
CA ALA A 150 -13.22 -2.38 -7.09
C ALA A 150 -12.43 -1.37 -7.95
N ASN A 151 -11.11 -1.54 -8.04
CA ASN A 151 -10.22 -0.65 -8.82
C ASN A 151 -10.30 0.82 -8.39
N ASN A 152 -9.80 1.07 -7.18
CA ASN A 152 -9.69 2.39 -6.51
C ASN A 152 -8.30 2.52 -5.84
N LYS A 153 -8.15 3.50 -4.95
CA LYS A 153 -6.90 3.89 -4.26
C LYS A 153 -6.98 3.75 -2.74
N ILE A 154 -7.83 2.83 -2.25
CA ILE A 154 -7.89 2.50 -0.82
C ILE A 154 -6.59 1.81 -0.42
N THR A 155 -5.95 2.29 0.64
CA THR A 155 -4.65 1.80 1.13
C THR A 155 -4.76 1.07 2.47
N MET A 156 -5.82 1.36 3.24
CA MET A 156 -6.13 0.65 4.48
C MET A 156 -7.64 0.64 4.75
N LEU A 157 -8.12 -0.29 5.57
CA LEU A 157 -9.56 -0.37 5.87
C LEU A 157 -10.11 0.91 6.55
N ARG A 158 -9.28 1.67 7.28
CA ARG A 158 -9.69 2.94 7.92
C ARG A 158 -9.90 4.11 6.95
N ASP A 159 -9.50 3.95 5.69
CA ASP A 159 -9.89 4.90 4.64
C ASP A 159 -11.41 4.89 4.42
N LEU A 160 -12.07 3.80 4.82
CA LEU A 160 -13.50 3.78 5.08
C LEU A 160 -13.73 4.16 6.55
N ASP A 161 -14.54 5.19 6.79
CA ASP A 161 -14.89 5.61 8.14
C ASP A 161 -15.64 4.52 8.93
N GLU A 162 -15.88 4.76 10.21
CA GLU A 162 -16.58 3.80 11.07
C GLU A 162 -18.00 3.48 10.57
N GLY A 163 -18.69 4.45 9.98
CA GLY A 163 -20.04 4.26 9.47
C GLY A 163 -20.07 3.37 8.24
N CYS A 164 -19.10 3.50 7.34
CA CYS A 164 -18.92 2.66 6.17
C CYS A 164 -18.55 1.22 6.54
N ARG A 165 -17.78 1.01 7.62
CA ARG A 165 -17.40 -0.32 8.12
C ARG A 165 -18.46 -0.99 9.01
N SER A 166 -19.58 -0.30 9.29
CA SER A 166 -20.66 -0.80 10.13
C SER A 166 -21.78 -1.45 9.31
N ARG A 167 -22.21 -2.63 9.75
CA ARG A 167 -23.32 -3.42 9.15
C ARG A 167 -23.14 -3.73 7.65
N VAL A 168 -21.90 -3.88 7.19
CA VAL A 168 -21.59 -4.25 5.81
C VAL A 168 -21.97 -5.71 5.60
N GLN A 169 -22.62 -6.01 4.49
CA GLN A 169 -22.99 -7.36 4.07
C GLN A 169 -22.08 -7.85 2.94
N TYR A 170 -21.81 -6.99 1.97
CA TYR A 170 -20.93 -7.27 0.85
C TYR A 170 -19.88 -6.15 0.76
N LEU A 171 -18.60 -6.51 0.80
CA LEU A 171 -17.49 -5.58 0.66
C LEU A 171 -16.56 -6.06 -0.45
N ASP A 172 -16.54 -5.34 -1.57
CA ASP A 172 -15.59 -5.58 -2.65
C ASP A 172 -14.57 -4.44 -2.74
N LEU A 173 -13.36 -4.77 -2.29
CA LEU A 173 -12.18 -3.92 -2.30
C LEU A 173 -11.10 -4.49 -3.23
N LYS A 174 -11.48 -5.31 -4.23
CA LYS A 174 -10.50 -5.84 -5.17
C LYS A 174 -9.79 -4.74 -5.96
N LEU A 175 -8.56 -4.99 -6.40
CA LEU A 175 -7.79 -4.02 -7.20
C LEU A 175 -7.61 -2.65 -6.51
N ASN A 176 -7.53 -2.63 -5.18
CA ASN A 176 -7.09 -1.47 -4.41
C ASN A 176 -5.59 -1.58 -4.10
N GLU A 177 -5.10 -0.73 -3.20
CA GLU A 177 -3.68 -0.60 -2.86
C GLU A 177 -3.44 -0.95 -1.37
N ILE A 178 -4.26 -1.87 -0.82
CA ILE A 178 -4.22 -2.24 0.59
C ILE A 178 -2.97 -3.06 0.91
N ASP A 179 -2.24 -2.69 1.96
CA ASP A 179 -0.99 -3.31 2.38
C ASP A 179 -1.13 -4.25 3.59
N THR A 180 -2.09 -3.97 4.48
CA THR A 180 -2.34 -4.71 5.71
C THR A 180 -3.84 -4.75 6.02
N VAL A 181 -4.28 -5.81 6.70
CA VAL A 181 -5.68 -5.95 7.11
C VAL A 181 -5.75 -6.21 8.60
N ASN A 182 -6.58 -5.43 9.30
CA ASN A 182 -6.95 -5.72 10.68
C ASN A 182 -8.45 -6.03 10.77
N PHE A 183 -8.81 -7.29 10.98
CA PHE A 183 -10.22 -7.70 11.06
C PHE A 183 -11.00 -7.00 12.17
N ALA A 184 -10.33 -6.55 13.24
CA ALA A 184 -10.97 -5.79 14.31
C ALA A 184 -11.61 -4.48 13.78
N GLU A 185 -11.11 -3.94 12.68
CA GLU A 185 -11.68 -2.74 12.04
C GLU A 185 -13.02 -3.01 11.37
N LEU A 186 -13.35 -4.26 11.08
CA LEU A 186 -14.65 -4.71 10.56
C LEU A 186 -15.53 -5.35 11.65
N ALA A 187 -15.19 -5.22 12.94
CA ALA A 187 -15.94 -5.83 14.04
C ALA A 187 -17.41 -5.38 14.08
N ALA A 188 -17.70 -4.13 13.68
CA ALA A 188 -19.06 -3.60 13.54
C ALA A 188 -19.90 -4.27 12.43
N SER A 189 -19.29 -5.18 11.65
CA SER A 189 -19.92 -6.00 10.62
C SER A 189 -19.87 -7.50 10.92
N SER A 190 -19.49 -7.92 12.14
CA SER A 190 -19.40 -9.32 12.58
C SER A 190 -20.69 -10.13 12.31
N ASP A 191 -21.86 -9.52 12.52
CA ASP A 191 -23.18 -10.16 12.34
C ASP A 191 -23.80 -9.99 10.96
N THR A 192 -23.14 -9.26 10.05
CA THR A 192 -23.71 -8.88 8.75
C THR A 192 -22.86 -9.30 7.57
N LEU A 193 -21.53 -9.32 7.71
CA LEU A 193 -20.61 -9.53 6.61
C LEU A 193 -20.73 -10.96 6.07
N GLU A 194 -21.09 -11.06 4.80
CA GLU A 194 -21.26 -12.32 4.07
C GLU A 194 -20.15 -12.50 3.02
N HIS A 195 -19.69 -11.41 2.42
CA HIS A 195 -18.70 -11.44 1.35
C HIS A 195 -17.63 -10.37 1.57
N LEU A 196 -16.37 -10.79 1.61
CA LEU A 196 -15.21 -9.90 1.66
C LEU A 196 -14.26 -10.25 0.52
N ASN A 197 -14.15 -9.36 -0.45
CA ASN A 197 -13.22 -9.47 -1.56
C ASN A 197 -12.09 -8.45 -1.42
N LEU A 198 -10.86 -8.95 -1.26
CA LEU A 198 -9.62 -8.21 -1.14
C LEU A 198 -8.59 -8.69 -2.19
N GLN A 199 -9.04 -9.38 -3.25
CA GLN A 199 -8.15 -9.90 -4.28
C GLN A 199 -7.36 -8.78 -4.98
N TYR A 200 -6.16 -9.10 -5.47
CA TYR A 200 -5.31 -8.12 -6.16
C TYR A 200 -5.13 -6.83 -5.36
N ASN A 201 -4.68 -6.96 -4.12
CA ASN A 201 -4.12 -5.86 -3.32
C ASN A 201 -2.61 -6.14 -3.10
N PHE A 202 -1.99 -5.46 -2.14
CA PHE A 202 -0.59 -5.67 -1.77
C PHE A 202 -0.47 -6.20 -0.34
N ILE A 203 -1.48 -6.96 0.12
CA ILE A 203 -1.61 -7.34 1.53
C ILE A 203 -0.49 -8.31 1.91
N TYR A 204 0.38 -7.90 2.82
CA TYR A 204 1.48 -8.74 3.32
C TYR A 204 1.24 -9.29 4.73
N ASP A 205 0.30 -8.71 5.50
CA ASP A 205 0.02 -9.07 6.88
C ASP A 205 -1.48 -8.92 7.23
N ILE A 206 -2.00 -9.83 8.06
CA ILE A 206 -3.37 -9.79 8.58
C ILE A 206 -3.34 -9.96 10.10
N LYS A 207 -4.15 -9.15 10.80
CA LYS A 207 -4.26 -9.18 12.26
C LYS A 207 -5.72 -9.10 12.70
N GLY A 208 -5.93 -9.31 13.99
CA GLY A 208 -7.23 -9.18 14.64
C GLY A 208 -8.02 -10.49 14.61
N GLN A 209 -8.75 -10.73 15.69
CA GLN A 209 -9.65 -11.87 15.81
C GLN A 209 -11.07 -11.35 15.95
N VAL A 210 -11.93 -11.71 15.01
CA VAL A 210 -13.35 -11.34 15.01
C VAL A 210 -14.14 -12.54 14.54
N VAL A 211 -15.20 -12.89 15.27
CA VAL A 211 -16.09 -13.97 14.82
C VAL A 211 -17.06 -13.38 13.79
N PHE A 212 -16.80 -13.59 12.50
CA PHE A 212 -17.74 -13.23 11.45
C PHE A 212 -18.81 -14.32 11.30
N ALA A 213 -19.94 -14.15 11.98
CA ALA A 213 -20.97 -15.19 12.10
C ALA A 213 -21.63 -15.58 10.77
N LYS A 214 -21.58 -14.71 9.76
CA LYS A 214 -22.24 -14.91 8.46
C LYS A 214 -21.30 -14.93 7.27
N LEU A 215 -19.99 -14.87 7.47
CA LEU A 215 -19.04 -14.80 6.37
C LEU A 215 -19.09 -16.09 5.55
N LYS A 216 -19.45 -15.96 4.27
CA LYS A 216 -19.55 -17.07 3.31
C LYS A 216 -18.32 -17.13 2.42
N THR A 217 -17.82 -15.98 1.98
CA THR A 217 -16.70 -15.90 1.03
C THR A 217 -15.63 -14.93 1.50
N LEU A 218 -14.37 -15.37 1.51
CA LEU A 218 -13.20 -14.53 1.72
C LEU A 218 -12.21 -14.70 0.57
N ASP A 219 -12.01 -13.65 -0.22
CA ASP A 219 -11.01 -13.64 -1.30
C ASP A 219 -9.82 -12.77 -0.94
N LEU A 220 -8.66 -13.41 -0.78
CA LEU A 220 -7.36 -12.79 -0.57
C LEU A 220 -6.38 -13.18 -1.68
N SER A 221 -6.88 -13.65 -2.82
CA SER A 221 -6.02 -14.08 -3.93
C SER A 221 -5.19 -12.93 -4.52
N SER A 222 -4.02 -13.25 -5.06
CA SER A 222 -3.10 -12.29 -5.67
C SER A 222 -2.70 -11.15 -4.71
N ASN A 223 -2.28 -11.52 -3.49
CA ASN A 223 -1.71 -10.63 -2.48
C ASN A 223 -0.26 -11.04 -2.16
N LYS A 224 0.32 -10.56 -1.05
CA LYS A 224 1.72 -10.79 -0.65
C LYS A 224 1.85 -11.49 0.70
N LEU A 225 0.81 -12.19 1.16
CA LEU A 225 0.80 -12.86 2.45
C LEU A 225 1.89 -13.93 2.53
N ALA A 226 2.64 -13.94 3.63
CA ALA A 226 3.67 -14.95 3.89
C ALA A 226 3.23 -16.04 4.88
N PHE A 227 2.25 -15.72 5.72
CA PHE A 227 1.76 -16.59 6.80
C PHE A 227 0.24 -16.55 6.86
N MET A 228 -0.36 -17.74 7.02
CA MET A 228 -1.78 -17.89 7.33
C MET A 228 -1.92 -18.19 8.83
N GLY A 229 -2.04 -17.15 9.66
CA GLY A 229 -1.98 -17.23 11.11
C GLY A 229 -3.33 -17.44 11.81
N LEU A 230 -3.33 -17.30 13.13
CA LEU A 230 -4.51 -17.49 14.00
C LEU A 230 -5.67 -16.55 13.66
N GLU A 231 -5.40 -15.38 13.09
CA GLU A 231 -6.38 -14.41 12.62
C GLU A 231 -7.38 -15.00 11.62
N PHE A 232 -6.99 -16.04 10.87
CA PHE A 232 -7.89 -16.75 9.95
C PHE A 232 -8.94 -17.60 10.65
N GLN A 233 -8.85 -17.80 11.97
CA GLN A 233 -9.96 -18.37 12.73
C GLN A 233 -11.21 -17.48 12.66
N SER A 234 -11.04 -16.19 12.36
CA SER A 234 -12.13 -15.24 12.06
C SER A 234 -12.97 -15.67 10.86
N ALA A 235 -12.37 -16.40 9.91
CA ALA A 235 -13.00 -16.89 8.69
C ALA A 235 -13.24 -18.41 8.72
N ALA A 236 -13.29 -19.04 9.91
CA ALA A 236 -13.49 -20.48 10.04
C ALA A 236 -14.85 -20.98 9.49
N GLY A 237 -15.86 -20.11 9.47
CA GLY A 237 -17.23 -20.42 9.05
C GLY A 237 -17.50 -20.36 7.54
N VAL A 238 -16.51 -19.96 6.72
CA VAL A 238 -16.70 -19.71 5.29
C VAL A 238 -16.99 -20.97 4.48
N THR A 239 -17.72 -20.77 3.39
CA THR A 239 -17.94 -21.78 2.33
C THR A 239 -16.84 -21.75 1.28
N TRP A 240 -16.31 -20.54 1.01
CA TRP A 240 -15.33 -20.29 -0.03
C TRP A 240 -14.19 -19.42 0.51
N ILE A 241 -12.95 -19.87 0.36
CA ILE A 241 -11.77 -19.08 0.68
C ILE A 241 -10.67 -19.30 -0.35
N SER A 242 -10.04 -18.21 -0.76
CA SER A 242 -8.87 -18.24 -1.65
C SER A 242 -7.75 -17.38 -1.12
N LEU A 243 -6.58 -17.98 -0.96
CA LEU A 243 -5.30 -17.29 -0.77
C LEU A 243 -4.37 -17.62 -1.95
N ARG A 244 -4.94 -17.92 -3.13
CA ARG A 244 -4.21 -18.22 -4.36
C ARG A 244 -3.21 -17.12 -4.70
N ASN A 245 -2.06 -17.47 -5.26
CA ASN A 245 -1.05 -16.52 -5.74
C ASN A 245 -0.63 -15.50 -4.67
N ASN A 246 -0.48 -15.97 -3.43
CA ASN A 246 0.20 -15.23 -2.37
C ASN A 246 1.67 -15.68 -2.31
N LYS A 247 2.34 -15.36 -1.22
CA LYS A 247 3.67 -15.83 -0.92
C LYS A 247 3.63 -16.73 0.31
N LEU A 248 2.57 -17.49 0.58
CA LEU A 248 2.47 -18.25 1.82
C LEU A 248 3.58 -19.29 1.91
N VAL A 249 4.16 -19.41 3.11
CA VAL A 249 5.14 -20.44 3.45
C VAL A 249 4.62 -21.32 4.57
N LEU A 250 3.95 -20.71 5.56
CA LEU A 250 3.44 -21.38 6.75
C LEU A 250 1.93 -21.19 6.92
N ILE A 251 1.32 -22.15 7.60
CA ILE A 251 -0.08 -22.18 8.02
C ILE A 251 -0.11 -22.54 9.50
N GLU A 252 -0.87 -21.76 10.27
CA GLU A 252 -1.07 -22.04 11.69
C GLU A 252 -1.84 -23.36 11.91
N LYS A 253 -1.20 -24.30 12.61
CA LYS A 253 -1.74 -25.63 12.88
C LYS A 253 -2.95 -25.63 13.82
N ALA A 254 -3.15 -24.55 14.58
CA ALA A 254 -4.30 -24.40 15.46
C ALA A 254 -5.62 -24.08 14.73
N LEU A 255 -5.56 -23.65 13.46
CA LEU A 255 -6.75 -23.29 12.68
C LEU A 255 -7.73 -24.46 12.52
N ARG A 256 -9.02 -24.17 12.67
CA ARG A 256 -10.11 -25.12 12.46
C ARG A 256 -11.18 -24.51 11.56
N PHE A 257 -11.45 -25.17 10.45
CA PHE A 257 -12.51 -24.79 9.53
C PHE A 257 -13.78 -25.61 9.77
N SER A 258 -14.92 -24.96 9.52
CA SER A 258 -16.23 -25.57 9.67
C SER A 258 -16.53 -26.61 8.58
N GLN A 259 -17.60 -27.36 8.78
CA GLN A 259 -18.16 -28.26 7.77
C GLN A 259 -18.88 -27.54 6.63
N ASN A 260 -18.93 -26.21 6.63
CA ASN A 260 -19.53 -25.44 5.53
C ASN A 260 -18.54 -25.23 4.38
N LEU A 261 -17.24 -25.49 4.60
CA LEU A 261 -16.21 -25.26 3.62
C LEU A 261 -16.33 -26.22 2.43
N GLU A 262 -16.42 -25.64 1.23
CA GLU A 262 -16.57 -26.33 -0.05
C GLU A 262 -15.51 -25.92 -1.08
N HIS A 263 -14.90 -24.75 -0.91
CA HIS A 263 -13.83 -24.26 -1.77
C HIS A 263 -12.69 -23.70 -0.92
N PHE A 264 -11.51 -24.26 -1.13
CA PHE A 264 -10.29 -23.88 -0.41
C PHE A 264 -9.15 -23.88 -1.42
N ASP A 265 -8.72 -22.70 -1.87
CA ASP A 265 -7.69 -22.54 -2.90
C ASP A 265 -6.44 -21.87 -2.32
N LEU A 266 -5.35 -22.63 -2.23
CA LEU A 266 -4.03 -22.15 -1.81
C LEU A 266 -2.99 -22.23 -2.94
N ARG A 267 -3.41 -22.37 -4.20
CA ARG A 267 -2.47 -22.57 -5.31
C ARG A 267 -1.51 -21.41 -5.51
N GLY A 268 -0.35 -21.66 -6.10
CA GLY A 268 0.63 -20.62 -6.43
C GLY A 268 1.27 -19.98 -5.20
N ASN A 269 1.49 -20.78 -4.15
CA ASN A 269 2.25 -20.41 -2.95
C ASN A 269 3.52 -21.27 -2.85
N GLY A 270 4.38 -21.00 -1.85
CA GLY A 270 5.65 -21.70 -1.64
C GLY A 270 5.71 -22.34 -0.27
N PHE A 271 4.90 -23.37 -0.03
CA PHE A 271 4.72 -23.94 1.30
C PHE A 271 5.90 -24.78 1.79
N HIS A 272 6.15 -24.73 3.09
CA HIS A 272 6.93 -25.75 3.76
C HIS A 272 6.08 -27.03 3.95
N CYS A 273 6.56 -28.20 3.51
CA CYS A 273 5.76 -29.44 3.59
C CYS A 273 5.31 -29.81 5.02
N GLY A 274 6.13 -29.52 6.03
CA GLY A 274 5.76 -29.75 7.44
C GLY A 274 4.51 -28.98 7.87
N THR A 275 4.30 -27.76 7.37
CA THR A 275 3.15 -26.95 7.76
C THR A 275 1.83 -27.47 7.20
N LEU A 276 1.85 -28.03 5.98
CA LEU A 276 0.68 -28.64 5.35
C LEU A 276 0.31 -29.91 6.10
N ARG A 277 1.30 -30.72 6.46
CA ARG A 277 1.13 -31.94 7.26
C ARG A 277 0.48 -31.63 8.61
N ASP A 278 1.02 -30.67 9.34
CA ASP A 278 0.50 -30.27 10.65
C ASP A 278 -0.92 -29.72 10.57
N PHE A 279 -1.20 -28.85 9.60
CA PHE A 279 -2.54 -28.27 9.40
C PHE A 279 -3.58 -29.33 9.01
N PHE A 280 -3.28 -30.17 8.01
CA PHE A 280 -4.21 -31.19 7.52
C PHE A 280 -4.40 -32.35 8.50
N SER A 281 -3.42 -32.66 9.36
CA SER A 281 -3.56 -33.68 10.40
C SER A 281 -4.79 -33.45 11.29
N LYS A 282 -5.16 -32.18 11.49
CA LYS A 282 -6.29 -31.73 12.32
C LYS A 282 -7.46 -31.20 11.48
N ASN A 283 -7.31 -31.13 10.15
CA ASN A 283 -8.29 -30.62 9.19
C ASN A 283 -8.42 -31.59 7.99
N GLN A 284 -8.59 -32.89 8.24
CA GLN A 284 -8.59 -33.93 7.20
C GLN A 284 -9.64 -33.68 6.10
N ARG A 285 -10.82 -33.15 6.47
CA ARG A 285 -11.84 -32.75 5.50
C ARG A 285 -11.33 -31.68 4.53
N VAL A 286 -10.61 -30.69 5.04
CA VAL A 286 -10.08 -29.57 4.23
C VAL A 286 -9.09 -30.09 3.18
N GLN A 287 -8.32 -31.14 3.49
CA GLN A 287 -7.42 -31.77 2.51
C GLN A 287 -8.19 -32.33 1.30
N THR A 288 -9.36 -32.94 1.54
CA THR A 288 -10.22 -33.46 0.47
C THR A 288 -10.85 -32.32 -0.32
N VAL A 289 -11.32 -31.27 0.36
CA VAL A 289 -11.86 -30.06 -0.27
C VAL A 289 -10.82 -29.36 -1.14
N ALA A 290 -9.56 -29.29 -0.69
CA ALA A 290 -8.45 -28.75 -1.48
C ALA A 290 -8.28 -29.52 -2.79
N LYS A 291 -8.21 -30.86 -2.73
CA LYS A 291 -8.10 -31.71 -3.93
C LYS A 291 -9.27 -31.52 -4.90
N GLN A 292 -10.50 -31.43 -4.38
CA GLN A 292 -11.70 -31.15 -5.18
C GLN A 292 -11.66 -29.76 -5.81
N THR A 293 -11.18 -28.76 -5.06
CA THR A 293 -11.03 -27.38 -5.51
C THR A 293 -10.05 -27.30 -6.68
N VAL A 294 -8.86 -27.89 -6.53
CA VAL A 294 -7.85 -27.93 -7.60
C VAL A 294 -8.40 -28.66 -8.82
N LYS A 295 -9.01 -29.84 -8.64
CA LYS A 295 -9.64 -30.61 -9.73
C LYS A 295 -10.71 -29.83 -10.49
N LYS A 296 -11.55 -29.08 -9.78
CA LYS A 296 -12.59 -28.24 -10.39
C LYS A 296 -11.99 -27.11 -11.23
N LEU A 297 -10.85 -26.55 -10.81
CA LEU A 297 -10.26 -25.36 -11.43
C LEU A 297 -9.22 -25.68 -12.53
N THR A 298 -8.51 -26.81 -12.44
CA THR A 298 -7.43 -27.18 -13.36
C THR A 298 -7.71 -28.47 -14.14
N GLY A 299 -8.72 -29.24 -13.74
CA GLY A 299 -8.96 -30.59 -14.27
C GLY A 299 -8.05 -31.66 -13.66
N GLN A 300 -7.04 -31.29 -12.86
CA GLN A 300 -6.08 -32.20 -12.22
C GLN A 300 -6.25 -32.23 -10.70
N ASN A 301 -5.88 -33.33 -10.05
CA ASN A 301 -6.04 -33.47 -8.59
C ASN A 301 -5.05 -32.64 -7.77
N GLU A 302 -3.99 -32.16 -8.39
CA GLU A 302 -2.87 -31.45 -7.77
C GLU A 302 -2.52 -30.22 -8.62
N GLU A 303 -1.86 -29.26 -7.99
CA GLU A 303 -1.41 -28.07 -8.71
C GLU A 303 -0.12 -28.35 -9.48
N GLU A 304 0.07 -27.63 -10.57
CA GLU A 304 1.31 -27.68 -11.34
C GLU A 304 2.38 -26.80 -10.68
N CYS A 305 3.46 -27.43 -10.21
CA CYS A 305 4.55 -26.71 -9.55
C CYS A 305 5.36 -25.88 -10.55
N THR A 306 5.77 -24.68 -10.14
CA THR A 306 6.65 -23.82 -10.94
C THR A 306 8.01 -24.44 -11.21
N VAL A 307 8.51 -25.25 -10.27
CA VAL A 307 9.74 -26.03 -10.39
C VAL A 307 9.36 -27.52 -10.35
N PRO A 308 9.65 -28.31 -11.40
CA PRO A 308 9.25 -29.73 -11.47
C PRO A 308 9.84 -30.63 -10.38
N THR A 309 10.90 -30.19 -9.69
CA THR A 309 11.55 -30.94 -8.60
C THR A 309 10.84 -30.79 -7.26
N LEU A 310 9.87 -29.87 -7.16
CA LEU A 310 9.07 -29.70 -5.95
C LEU A 310 8.12 -30.89 -5.76
N GLY A 311 7.96 -31.31 -4.52
CA GLY A 311 6.98 -32.32 -4.14
C GLY A 311 5.62 -31.71 -3.84
N HIS A 312 4.68 -32.56 -3.43
CA HIS A 312 3.34 -32.16 -2.98
C HIS A 312 3.02 -32.74 -1.62
N TYR A 313 2.20 -32.02 -0.86
CA TYR A 313 1.45 -32.59 0.26
C TYR A 313 -0.04 -32.36 0.05
N GLY A 314 -0.77 -33.43 -0.25
CA GLY A 314 -2.16 -33.31 -0.68
C GLY A 314 -2.27 -32.81 -2.11
N ALA A 315 -2.84 -31.61 -2.30
CA ALA A 315 -3.06 -31.02 -3.64
C ALA A 315 -2.10 -29.86 -3.96
N TYR A 316 -1.24 -29.46 -3.01
CA TYR A 316 -0.39 -28.28 -3.11
C TYR A 316 1.09 -28.64 -3.14
N CYS A 317 1.85 -27.90 -3.93
CA CYS A 317 3.30 -27.94 -4.02
C CYS A 317 3.91 -27.51 -2.69
N CYS A 318 4.99 -28.17 -2.30
CA CYS A 318 5.73 -27.83 -1.10
C CYS A 318 7.20 -28.24 -1.19
N GLU A 319 8.01 -27.66 -0.31
CA GLU A 319 9.42 -27.96 -0.15
C GLU A 319 9.77 -28.16 1.33
N ASP A 320 10.73 -29.04 1.61
CA ASP A 320 11.29 -29.17 2.96
C ASP A 320 12.34 -28.08 3.21
N LEU A 321 11.85 -26.87 3.49
CA LEU A 321 12.67 -25.70 3.79
C LEU A 321 13.37 -25.83 5.16
N PRO A 322 14.70 -25.62 5.25
CA PRO A 322 15.43 -25.65 6.51
C PRO A 322 15.10 -24.45 7.41
N ALA A 323 14.87 -23.25 6.84
CA ALA A 323 14.56 -22.04 7.60
C ALA A 323 13.57 -21.11 6.84
N PRO A 324 12.28 -21.46 6.75
CA PRO A 324 11.30 -20.84 5.84
C PRO A 324 11.14 -19.32 5.93
N PHE A 325 11.26 -18.72 7.13
CA PHE A 325 11.21 -17.26 7.30
C PHE A 325 12.57 -16.59 7.14
N ALA A 326 13.62 -17.21 7.67
CA ALA A 326 14.96 -16.64 7.64
C ALA A 326 15.43 -16.48 6.20
N ASP A 327 15.19 -17.47 5.33
CA ASP A 327 15.67 -17.44 3.95
C ASP A 327 15.06 -16.28 3.13
N ARG A 328 13.77 -15.96 3.36
CA ARG A 328 13.12 -14.80 2.73
C ARG A 328 13.53 -13.47 3.31
N LEU A 329 13.66 -13.38 4.64
CA LEU A 329 14.14 -12.16 5.29
C LEU A 329 15.59 -11.88 4.88
N ILE A 330 16.42 -12.92 4.78
CA ILE A 330 17.80 -12.84 4.29
C ILE A 330 17.80 -12.35 2.83
N ALA A 331 16.93 -12.87 1.95
CA ALA A 331 16.85 -12.39 0.57
C ALA A 331 16.46 -10.90 0.48
N LEU A 332 15.52 -10.43 1.32
CA LEU A 332 15.15 -9.01 1.38
C LEU A 332 16.27 -8.15 1.96
N LYS A 333 16.90 -8.58 3.06
CA LYS A 333 18.03 -7.88 3.69
C LYS A 333 19.26 -7.84 2.80
N ARG A 334 19.50 -8.89 2.00
CA ARG A 334 20.56 -8.90 0.98
C ARG A 334 20.34 -7.81 -0.07
N LYS A 335 19.09 -7.53 -0.47
CA LYS A 335 18.79 -6.42 -1.40
C LYS A 335 18.97 -5.04 -0.75
N GLU A 336 18.53 -4.89 0.50
CA GLU A 336 18.68 -3.64 1.27
C GLU A 336 20.16 -3.29 1.51
N HIS A 337 20.99 -4.29 1.81
CA HIS A 337 22.41 -4.11 2.12
C HIS A 337 23.35 -4.47 0.96
N ALA A 338 22.84 -4.62 -0.27
CA ALA A 338 23.67 -4.92 -1.43
C ALA A 338 24.62 -3.75 -1.72
N LEU A 339 25.92 -4.03 -1.87
CA LEU A 339 26.93 -3.04 -2.24
C LEU A 339 26.68 -2.44 -3.65
N LEU A 340 25.95 -3.15 -4.50
CA LEU A 340 25.60 -2.75 -5.86
C LEU A 340 24.08 -2.70 -6.01
N SER A 341 23.54 -1.57 -6.45
CA SER A 341 22.13 -1.49 -6.84
C SER A 341 21.91 -2.19 -8.18
N GLY A 342 20.86 -3.02 -8.28
CA GLY A 342 20.44 -3.62 -9.55
C GLY A 342 20.70 -5.10 -9.73
N GLN A 343 21.43 -5.78 -8.82
CA GLN A 343 21.50 -7.25 -8.76
C GLN A 343 20.26 -7.86 -8.08
N GLY A 344 19.06 -7.43 -8.49
CA GLY A 344 17.91 -8.33 -8.41
C GLY A 344 18.19 -9.44 -9.41
N SER A 345 17.94 -10.71 -9.05
CA SER A 345 18.07 -11.78 -10.04
C SER A 345 17.12 -11.46 -11.20
N GLU A 346 17.56 -11.60 -12.46
CA GLU A 346 16.73 -11.32 -13.64
C GLU A 346 15.37 -12.04 -13.57
N THR A 347 15.35 -13.19 -12.91
CA THR A 347 14.17 -13.96 -12.51
C THR A 347 13.16 -13.20 -11.64
N GLU A 348 13.60 -12.42 -10.65
CA GLU A 348 12.70 -11.61 -9.80
C GLU A 348 12.07 -10.44 -10.57
N ARG A 349 12.82 -9.82 -11.49
CA ARG A 349 12.27 -8.76 -12.35
C ARG A 349 11.17 -9.32 -13.25
N LEU A 350 11.43 -10.48 -13.86
CA LEU A 350 10.45 -11.16 -14.70
C LEU A 350 9.20 -11.58 -13.92
N GLU A 351 9.35 -12.04 -12.68
CA GLU A 351 8.22 -12.35 -11.80
C GLU A 351 7.40 -11.08 -11.49
N CYS A 352 8.06 -10.00 -11.09
CA CYS A 352 7.43 -8.70 -10.82
C CYS A 352 6.66 -8.16 -12.04
N GLU A 353 7.25 -8.21 -13.23
CA GLU A 353 6.61 -7.78 -14.47
C GLU A 353 5.36 -8.61 -14.79
N ARG A 354 5.43 -9.93 -14.63
CA ARG A 354 4.27 -10.82 -14.83
C ARG A 354 3.14 -10.53 -13.84
N GLU A 355 3.47 -10.28 -12.58
CA GLU A 355 2.48 -9.91 -11.55
C GLU A 355 1.81 -8.57 -11.88
N ASN A 356 2.59 -7.57 -12.29
CA ASN A 356 2.07 -6.27 -12.71
C ASN A 356 1.18 -6.39 -13.96
N GLN A 357 1.58 -7.18 -14.96
CA GLN A 357 0.76 -7.46 -16.13
C GLN A 357 -0.52 -8.23 -15.80
N ALA A 358 -0.48 -9.16 -14.84
CA ALA A 358 -1.67 -9.85 -14.37
C ALA A 358 -2.66 -8.87 -13.72
N ARG A 359 -2.17 -7.98 -12.85
CA ARG A 359 -2.99 -6.90 -12.27
C ARG A 359 -3.56 -5.98 -13.35
N GLN A 360 -2.76 -5.56 -14.32
CA GLN A 360 -3.22 -4.67 -15.39
C GLN A 360 -4.32 -5.34 -16.24
N ARG A 361 -4.17 -6.63 -16.57
CA ARG A 361 -5.21 -7.38 -17.30
C ARG A 361 -6.53 -7.44 -16.53
N GLU A 362 -6.48 -7.62 -15.21
CA GLU A 362 -7.69 -7.58 -14.37
C GLU A 362 -8.31 -6.19 -14.32
N ILE A 363 -7.51 -5.12 -14.26
CA ILE A 363 -8.01 -3.74 -14.36
C ILE A 363 -8.72 -3.53 -15.71
N ASP A 364 -8.12 -3.98 -16.80
CA ASP A 364 -8.69 -3.81 -18.14
C ASP A 364 -9.96 -4.64 -18.32
N ALA A 365 -9.99 -5.88 -17.81
CA ALA A 365 -11.18 -6.72 -17.77
C ALA A 365 -12.32 -6.10 -16.95
N LEU A 366 -11.99 -5.54 -15.77
CA LEU A 366 -12.97 -4.86 -14.92
C LEU A 366 -13.52 -3.59 -15.58
N LYS A 367 -12.66 -2.80 -16.25
CA LYS A 367 -13.09 -1.63 -17.02
C LYS A 367 -14.06 -2.00 -18.14
N GLU A 368 -13.81 -3.11 -18.83
CA GLU A 368 -14.75 -3.59 -19.86
C GLU A 368 -16.04 -4.14 -19.25
N GLN A 369 -15.97 -4.84 -18.10
CA GLN A 369 -17.15 -5.34 -17.38
C GLN A 369 -18.12 -4.22 -16.98
N TYR A 370 -17.60 -3.06 -16.54
CA TYR A 370 -18.42 -1.91 -16.13
C TYR A 370 -18.62 -0.88 -17.25
N ARG A 371 -18.24 -1.19 -18.49
CA ARG A 371 -18.32 -0.23 -19.59
C ARG A 371 -19.77 0.11 -19.94
N THR A 372 -20.06 1.40 -20.07
CA THR A 372 -21.36 1.90 -20.52
C THR A 372 -21.30 2.40 -21.96
N VAL A 373 -22.45 2.44 -22.62
CA VAL A 373 -22.60 3.02 -23.95
C VAL A 373 -22.70 4.54 -23.84
N ILE A 374 -21.79 5.27 -24.50
CA ILE A 374 -21.74 6.73 -24.53
C ILE A 374 -21.64 7.17 -25.99
N ASP A 375 -22.40 8.20 -26.37
CA ASP A 375 -22.35 8.74 -27.73
C ASP A 375 -21.02 9.46 -28.01
N GLN A 376 -20.64 9.52 -29.28
CA GLN A 376 -19.35 10.09 -29.70
C GLN A 376 -19.19 11.58 -29.37
N VAL A 377 -20.28 12.35 -29.32
CA VAL A 377 -20.20 13.78 -28.99
C VAL A 377 -19.90 13.94 -27.50
N THR A 378 -20.58 13.18 -26.65
CA THR A 378 -20.33 13.18 -25.21
C THR A 378 -18.95 12.65 -24.87
N LEU A 379 -18.48 11.58 -25.53
CA LEU A 379 -17.11 11.08 -25.36
C LEU A 379 -16.05 12.15 -25.62
N ARG A 380 -16.21 12.98 -26.67
CA ARG A 380 -15.28 14.09 -26.94
C ARG A 380 -15.33 15.18 -25.86
N LYS A 381 -16.52 15.49 -25.34
CA LYS A 381 -16.69 16.45 -24.23
C LYS A 381 -16.03 15.95 -22.95
N GLN A 382 -16.25 14.67 -22.61
CA GLN A 382 -15.59 14.00 -21.48
C GLN A 382 -14.06 13.99 -21.66
N ALA A 383 -13.58 13.59 -22.83
CA ALA A 383 -12.15 13.53 -23.14
C ALA A 383 -11.46 14.90 -23.00
N LYS A 384 -12.13 16.00 -23.38
CA LYS A 384 -11.62 17.35 -23.17
C LYS A 384 -11.34 17.61 -21.68
N ILE A 385 -12.32 17.37 -20.81
CA ILE A 385 -12.19 17.58 -19.36
C ILE A 385 -11.09 16.68 -18.79
N THR A 386 -11.06 15.40 -19.17
CA THR A 386 -10.02 14.46 -18.72
C THR A 386 -8.62 14.88 -19.17
N LEU A 387 -8.45 15.37 -20.41
CA LEU A 387 -7.15 15.84 -20.91
C LEU A 387 -6.69 17.12 -20.22
N GLU A 388 -7.61 18.03 -19.88
CA GLU A 388 -7.30 19.22 -19.09
C GLU A 388 -6.76 18.85 -17.71
N GLN A 389 -7.36 17.86 -17.02
CA GLN A 389 -6.86 17.36 -15.74
C GLN A 389 -5.49 16.69 -15.88
N LYS A 390 -5.28 15.87 -16.91
CA LYS A 390 -3.98 15.25 -17.19
C LYS A 390 -2.90 16.29 -17.46
N LYS A 391 -3.22 17.34 -18.22
CA LYS A 391 -2.29 18.45 -18.50
C LYS A 391 -1.88 19.14 -17.21
N LYS A 392 -2.86 19.51 -16.35
CA LYS A 392 -2.58 20.14 -15.04
C LYS A 392 -1.66 19.27 -14.17
N ALA A 393 -1.95 17.97 -14.07
CA ALA A 393 -1.12 17.03 -13.32
C ALA A 393 0.32 16.93 -13.88
N LEU A 394 0.48 16.93 -15.21
CA LEU A 394 1.80 16.94 -15.84
C LEU A 394 2.57 18.24 -15.58
N ASP A 395 1.90 19.39 -15.63
CA ASP A 395 2.52 20.69 -15.33
C ASP A 395 3.03 20.73 -13.89
N GLU A 396 2.27 20.19 -12.93
CA GLU A 396 2.69 20.04 -11.52
C GLU A 396 3.90 19.08 -11.38
N GLN A 397 3.89 17.93 -12.06
CA GLN A 397 5.02 16.99 -12.04
C GLN A 397 6.30 17.60 -12.63
N VAL A 398 6.19 18.32 -13.75
CA VAL A 398 7.33 19.02 -14.36
C VAL A 398 7.86 20.10 -13.43
N SER A 399 6.98 20.85 -12.76
CA SER A 399 7.36 21.86 -11.77
C SER A 399 8.09 21.25 -10.56
N ASN A 400 7.58 20.14 -10.02
CA ASN A 400 8.23 19.41 -8.93
C ASN A 400 9.60 18.86 -9.35
N GLY A 401 9.71 18.31 -10.57
CA GLY A 401 10.97 17.85 -11.13
C GLY A 401 11.99 18.98 -11.29
N ARG A 402 11.56 20.18 -11.75
CA ARG A 402 12.42 21.37 -11.82
C ARG A 402 12.89 21.82 -10.43
N ARG A 403 12.01 21.81 -9.43
CA ARG A 403 12.35 22.18 -8.05
C ARG A 403 13.38 21.23 -7.47
N ALA A 404 13.15 19.91 -7.56
CA ALA A 404 14.09 18.90 -7.08
C ALA A 404 15.45 19.00 -7.78
N HIS A 405 15.46 19.30 -9.08
CA HIS A 405 16.69 19.53 -9.83
C HIS A 405 17.46 20.77 -9.34
N ALA A 406 16.77 21.88 -9.09
CA ALA A 406 17.38 23.10 -8.57
C ALA A 406 17.88 22.94 -7.13
N GLU A 407 17.15 22.20 -6.28
CA GLU A 407 17.58 21.83 -4.93
C GLU A 407 18.87 21.01 -4.97
N LEU A 408 18.92 19.97 -5.81
CA LEU A 408 20.12 19.15 -6.01
C LEU A 408 21.33 20.00 -6.45
N ASP A 409 21.13 20.88 -7.43
CA ASP A 409 22.19 21.77 -7.92
C ASP A 409 22.68 22.74 -6.83
N GLY A 410 21.76 23.31 -6.05
CA GLY A 410 22.08 24.16 -4.91
C GLY A 410 22.88 23.44 -3.83
N THR A 411 22.48 22.22 -3.46
CA THR A 411 23.20 21.38 -2.49
C THR A 411 24.59 21.01 -2.98
N LEU A 412 24.74 20.63 -4.26
CA LEU A 412 26.05 20.31 -4.83
C LEU A 412 26.97 21.54 -4.83
N LYS A 413 26.47 22.72 -5.23
CA LYS A 413 27.26 23.97 -5.18
C LYS A 413 27.72 24.32 -3.77
N GLN A 414 26.85 24.15 -2.77
CA GLN A 414 27.23 24.35 -1.36
C GLN A 414 28.31 23.35 -0.91
N ALA A 415 28.19 22.08 -1.30
CA ALA A 415 29.18 21.05 -0.97
C ALA A 415 30.54 21.35 -1.61
N VAL A 416 30.58 21.78 -2.87
CA VAL A 416 31.81 22.22 -3.55
C VAL A 416 32.44 23.42 -2.83
N GLY A 417 31.65 24.35 -2.30
CA GLY A 417 32.17 25.50 -1.54
C GLY A 417 32.89 25.16 -0.23
N GLN A 418 32.74 23.92 0.27
CA GLN A 418 33.36 23.46 1.52
C GLN A 418 34.67 22.69 1.32
N ILE A 419 35.00 22.32 0.08
CA ILE A 419 36.15 21.47 -0.23
C ILE A 419 36.88 21.99 -1.47
N GLU A 420 38.19 21.84 -1.50
CA GLU A 420 38.96 22.15 -2.71
C GLU A 420 38.90 20.98 -3.69
N LEU A 421 38.18 21.19 -4.80
CA LEU A 421 38.13 20.25 -5.91
C LEU A 421 39.20 20.56 -6.97
N PRO A 422 39.71 19.54 -7.69
CA PRO A 422 40.59 19.74 -8.84
C PRO A 422 39.93 20.61 -9.91
N HIS A 423 40.73 21.39 -10.64
CA HIS A 423 40.23 22.25 -11.70
C HIS A 423 39.56 21.43 -12.81
N ALA A 424 38.29 21.70 -13.08
CA ALA A 424 37.55 21.07 -14.17
C ALA A 424 37.73 21.91 -15.45
N THR A 425 38.11 21.28 -16.56
CA THR A 425 38.31 21.94 -17.86
C THR A 425 37.01 22.14 -18.64
N GLU A 426 35.94 21.43 -18.27
CA GLU A 426 34.63 21.45 -18.94
C GLU A 426 33.50 21.61 -17.91
N GLU A 427 32.32 22.02 -18.39
CA GLU A 427 31.12 22.14 -17.56
C GLU A 427 30.71 20.76 -17.00
N GLN A 428 30.64 20.66 -15.67
CA GLN A 428 30.41 19.39 -14.98
C GLN A 428 28.92 19.14 -14.75
N SER A 429 28.45 17.94 -15.10
CA SER A 429 27.10 17.50 -14.72
C SER A 429 26.99 17.24 -13.20
N PRO A 430 25.77 17.26 -12.63
CA PRO A 430 25.56 16.93 -11.21
C PRO A 430 26.14 15.58 -10.79
N LEU A 431 26.09 14.57 -11.67
CA LEU A 431 26.66 13.26 -11.41
C LEU A 431 28.20 13.29 -11.33
N GLN A 432 28.85 14.05 -12.22
CA GLN A 432 30.31 14.21 -12.20
C GLN A 432 30.76 14.99 -10.96
N LEU A 433 30.05 16.06 -10.60
CA LEU A 433 30.31 16.82 -9.38
C LEU A 433 30.19 15.95 -8.13
N LEU A 434 29.11 15.16 -8.01
CA LEU A 434 28.95 14.25 -6.87
C LEU A 434 30.11 13.25 -6.76
N ARG A 435 30.55 12.67 -7.88
CA ARG A 435 31.70 11.75 -7.90
C ARG A 435 32.99 12.45 -7.48
N ALA A 436 33.22 13.68 -7.94
CA ALA A 436 34.40 14.46 -7.57
C ALA A 436 34.40 14.82 -6.08
N ILE A 437 33.25 15.24 -5.54
CA ILE A 437 33.05 15.54 -4.11
C ILE A 437 33.37 14.31 -3.26
N VAL A 438 32.72 13.17 -3.54
CA VAL A 438 32.94 11.92 -2.78
C VAL A 438 34.40 11.51 -2.86
N LYS A 439 35.00 11.53 -4.06
CA LYS A 439 36.41 11.19 -4.25
C LYS A 439 37.33 12.08 -3.40
N ARG A 440 37.07 13.39 -3.34
CA ARG A 440 37.91 14.31 -2.54
C ARG A 440 37.79 14.05 -1.04
N TYR A 441 36.59 13.75 -0.55
CA TYR A 441 36.39 13.38 0.86
C TYR A 441 37.13 12.08 1.22
N GLU A 442 37.10 11.08 0.33
CA GLU A 442 37.86 9.83 0.52
C GLU A 442 39.38 10.09 0.56
N GLU A 443 39.90 10.95 -0.32
CA GLU A 443 41.30 11.37 -0.30
C GLU A 443 41.67 12.07 1.03
N MET A 444 40.85 13.03 1.47
CA MET A 444 41.06 13.74 2.75
C MET A 444 41.00 12.79 3.95
N TYR A 445 40.12 11.78 3.92
CA TYR A 445 40.02 10.77 4.96
C TYR A 445 41.29 9.91 5.03
N VAL A 446 41.81 9.47 3.88
CA VAL A 446 43.07 8.71 3.80
C VAL A 446 44.26 9.54 4.26
N GLU A 447 44.32 10.82 3.88
CA GLU A 447 45.34 11.78 4.36
C GLU A 447 45.32 11.89 5.89
N GLN A 448 44.14 12.07 6.48
CA GLN A 448 43.96 12.16 7.94
C GLN A 448 44.33 10.86 8.65
N GLN A 449 43.95 9.71 8.09
CA GLN A 449 44.29 8.40 8.64
C GLN A 449 45.80 8.14 8.62
N SER A 450 46.48 8.57 7.54
CA SER A 450 47.94 8.51 7.43
C SER A 450 48.63 9.38 8.50
N ALA A 451 48.15 10.61 8.68
CA ALA A 451 48.65 11.50 9.73
C ALA A 451 48.46 10.92 11.14
N GLN A 452 47.30 10.31 11.41
CA GLN A 452 47.04 9.62 12.67
C GLN A 452 47.99 8.45 12.89
N ASN A 453 48.20 7.61 11.88
CA ASN A 453 49.12 6.46 11.97
C ASN A 453 50.56 6.90 12.25
N ASN A 454 51.01 8.01 11.65
CA ASN A 454 52.32 8.58 11.92
C ASN A 454 52.41 9.10 13.37
N ALA A 455 51.39 9.81 13.85
CA ALA A 455 51.35 10.29 15.23
C ALA A 455 51.39 9.15 16.27
N ILE A 456 50.71 8.03 15.99
CA ILE A 456 50.76 6.83 16.83
C ILE A 456 52.19 6.26 16.84
N ARG A 457 52.84 6.13 15.67
CA ARG A 457 54.23 5.65 15.58
C ARG A 457 55.21 6.56 16.32
N ASP A 458 55.05 7.87 16.22
CA ASP A 458 55.89 8.84 16.93
C ASP A 458 55.72 8.68 18.44
N TRP A 459 54.47 8.53 18.91
CA TRP A 459 54.18 8.29 20.32
C TRP A 459 54.82 6.99 20.83
N ASP A 460 54.71 5.88 20.08
CA ASP A 460 55.34 4.60 20.42
C ASP A 460 56.88 4.72 20.49
N MET A 461 57.47 5.44 19.54
CA MET A 461 58.91 5.72 19.54
C MET A 461 59.33 6.52 20.78
N TYR A 462 58.59 7.58 21.13
CA TYR A 462 58.89 8.39 22.31
C TYR A 462 58.70 7.62 23.62
N GLN A 463 57.68 6.75 23.72
CA GLN A 463 57.47 5.86 24.86
C GLN A 463 58.63 4.87 25.04
N HIS A 464 59.14 4.29 23.95
CA HIS A 464 60.31 3.44 24.02
C HIS A 464 61.55 4.21 24.53
N LYS A 465 61.74 5.44 24.04
CA LYS A 465 62.84 6.31 24.47
C LYS A 465 62.71 6.74 25.94
N GLU A 466 61.51 7.00 26.42
CA GLU A 466 61.23 7.29 27.82
C GLU A 466 61.60 6.11 28.72
N THR A 467 61.30 4.88 28.28
CA THR A 467 61.68 3.65 28.99
C THR A 467 63.21 3.52 29.09
N GLN A 468 63.94 3.74 28.00
CA GLN A 468 65.41 3.74 28.00
C GLN A 468 65.99 4.82 28.93
N LEU A 469 65.40 6.02 28.95
CA LEU A 469 65.81 7.09 29.86
C LEU A 469 65.50 6.75 31.33
N ALA A 470 64.40 6.05 31.60
CA ALA A 470 64.06 5.58 32.94
C ALA A 470 65.06 4.53 33.45
N GLU A 471 65.49 3.60 32.59
CA GLU A 471 66.54 2.63 32.89
C GLU A 471 67.88 3.31 33.21
N GLU A 472 68.31 4.27 32.37
CA GLU A 472 69.56 5.01 32.62
C GLU A 472 69.47 5.88 33.88
N ASN A 473 68.31 6.48 34.17
CA ASN A 473 68.08 7.21 35.42
C ASN A 473 68.16 6.28 36.64
N ALA A 474 67.59 5.08 36.56
CA ALA A 474 67.70 4.08 37.63
C ALA A 474 69.16 3.66 37.85
N ARG A 475 69.94 3.49 36.77
CA ARG A 475 71.38 3.21 36.83
C ARG A 475 72.15 4.34 37.50
N LEU A 476 71.90 5.60 37.13
CA LEU A 476 72.53 6.77 37.75
C LEU A 476 72.16 6.91 39.23
N LYS A 477 70.90 6.68 39.60
CA LYS A 477 70.47 6.67 41.00
C LYS A 477 71.19 5.60 41.82
N LYS A 478 71.40 4.42 41.25
CA LYS A 478 72.17 3.35 41.90
C LYS A 478 73.63 3.77 42.12
N LEU A 479 74.28 4.34 41.11
CA LEU A 479 75.65 4.86 41.22
C LEU A 479 75.77 5.97 42.27
N ASN A 480 74.80 6.88 42.35
CA ASN A 480 74.77 7.90 43.41
C ASN A 480 74.63 7.26 44.80
N GLY A 481 73.76 6.26 44.97
CA GLY A 481 73.64 5.53 46.23
C GLY A 481 74.93 4.79 46.62
N GLU A 482 75.63 4.21 45.65
CA GLU A 482 76.96 3.60 45.86
C GLU A 482 78.02 4.65 46.25
N ALA A 483 77.98 5.85 45.64
CA ALA A 483 78.86 6.97 45.99
C ALA A 483 78.58 7.50 47.40
N ASP A 484 77.31 7.64 47.80
CA ASP A 484 76.91 8.06 49.15
C ASP A 484 77.44 7.07 50.20
N LEU A 485 77.35 5.76 49.94
CA LEU A 485 77.93 4.71 50.80
C LEU A 485 79.45 4.81 50.87
N ALA A 486 80.13 5.05 49.74
CA ALA A 486 81.57 5.21 49.69
C ALA A 486 82.03 6.46 50.47
N VAL A 487 81.31 7.59 50.35
CA VAL A 487 81.57 8.81 51.11
C VAL A 487 81.34 8.58 52.60
N ALA A 488 80.27 7.89 52.99
CA ALA A 488 80.01 7.53 54.38
C ALA A 488 81.14 6.65 54.95
N SER A 489 81.62 5.68 54.18
CA SER A 489 82.76 4.84 54.56
C SER A 489 84.05 5.64 54.69
N ALA A 490 84.34 6.54 53.75
CA ALA A 490 85.52 7.42 53.83
C ALA A 490 85.47 8.35 55.04
N ASN A 491 84.29 8.90 55.35
CA ASN A 491 84.07 9.71 56.53
C ASN A 491 84.25 8.89 57.82
N ALA A 492 83.74 7.66 57.89
CA ALA A 492 83.97 6.76 59.03
C ALA A 492 85.46 6.49 59.26
N THR A 493 86.22 6.19 58.20
CA THR A 493 87.68 6.02 58.25
C THR A 493 88.36 7.30 58.76
N LEU A 494 87.95 8.48 58.30
CA LEU A 494 88.49 9.76 58.77
C LEU A 494 88.21 9.98 60.26
N GLN A 495 87.00 9.68 60.73
CA GLN A 495 86.64 9.80 62.15
C GLN A 495 87.47 8.86 63.03
N GLU A 496 87.69 7.61 62.61
CA GLU A 496 88.56 6.68 63.34
C GLU A 496 90.01 7.18 63.45
N LEU A 497 90.55 7.75 62.36
CA LEU A 497 91.88 8.34 62.35
C LEU A 497 91.97 9.55 63.27
N LEU A 498 90.96 10.43 63.27
CA LEU A 498 90.88 11.60 64.16
C LEU A 498 90.80 11.21 65.63
N VAL A 499 90.03 10.18 65.97
CA VAL A 499 89.95 9.64 67.35
C VAL A 499 91.30 9.10 67.79
N ARG A 500 92.00 8.37 66.92
CA ARG A 500 93.38 7.90 67.20
C ARG A 500 94.35 9.05 67.40
N GLU A 501 94.28 10.10 66.59
CA GLU A 501 95.11 11.28 66.73
C GLU A 501 94.87 11.99 68.07
N GLN A 502 93.61 12.20 68.47
CA GLN A 502 93.27 12.80 69.76
C GLN A 502 93.74 11.96 70.95
N ASN A 503 93.61 10.63 70.87
CA ASN A 503 94.11 9.71 71.91
C ASN A 503 95.64 9.66 71.99
N LEU A 504 96.35 9.98 70.91
CA LEU A 504 97.82 10.11 70.92
C LEU A 504 98.28 11.49 71.42
N ALA A 505 97.43 12.51 71.31
CA ALA A 505 97.71 13.88 71.73
C ALA A 505 97.32 14.17 73.20
N SER A 506 96.57 13.27 73.83
CA SER A 506 96.21 13.29 75.27
C SER A 506 97.13 12.37 76.07
#